data_AF-A0A258L6C3-F1
#
_entry.id   AF-A0A258L6C3-F1
#
_cell.length_a   1.000
_cell.length_b   1.000
_cell.length_c   1.000
_cell.angle_alpha   90.00
_cell.angle_beta   90.00
_cell.angle_gamma   90.00
#
_symmetry.space_group_name_H-M   'P 1'
#
loop_
_entity.id
_entity.type
_entity.pdbx_description
1 polymer ?
#
loop_
_entity_poly.entity_id
_entity_poly.type
_entity_poly.pdbx_seq_one_letter_code
_entity_poly.pdbx_strand_id
1 'polypeptide(L)'
;MSAPSRAPPPVATAPAPDAVKPDLPAPPKKAAEAKPAPPVESAPPPVVVGVPEEPVVGAPEEEAVAEAEPPEPEGGSGPPAEAPPPSRGLGGADTSPGSPPPPAPAPAMPPPGGGTAAEEKKDGFDIVPIYYGTDRAEAATEKRLDYGPNRGRKLILGQALVTVPKTHVQPQIERPWAIKIPYFDITLYEEDEDPDKHFTMKELKAQTREELLALVRARLAKSERFKDHAIVFVHGYNTTFDNGIYRTAQIAYDLKFDGAPFHYSWPSGGGLSSYTYDRESSGQSVPYMREFFDLVIKESGAKRVSVIAHSMGNQPALQVLRDIKSSSPPGVVISQIILAAPDVDRDNFENIAKEISGLANGITLYAASNDFALNASRRFHGGVPRAGDVPTEGPLVLPGIDTIDVTAVSTDSFGLNHSGYAENNALINDLQLLIQTGERPPEKRVPLLEKVGTPAGDYWRYPAQR
;
A
#
# COMPACT_ATOMS: atom_id res chain seq x y z
N MET A 1 26.08 47.36 -80.56
CA MET A 1 25.03 48.40 -80.65
C MET A 1 23.82 47.93 -79.86
N SER A 2 23.16 48.88 -79.20
CA SER A 2 21.85 48.80 -78.50
C SER A 2 21.84 48.47 -76.99
N ALA A 3 21.77 49.60 -76.27
CA ALA A 3 21.29 50.00 -74.93
C ALA A 3 20.72 48.99 -73.90
N PRO A 4 20.87 49.31 -72.59
CA PRO A 4 20.45 48.46 -71.47
C PRO A 4 18.97 48.67 -71.09
N SER A 5 18.28 47.57 -70.76
CA SER A 5 16.89 47.59 -70.25
C SER A 5 16.87 47.64 -68.72
N ARG A 6 16.06 48.58 -68.20
CA ARG A 6 15.85 48.89 -66.78
C ARG A 6 15.30 47.73 -65.97
N ALA A 7 15.74 47.66 -64.72
CA ALA A 7 15.23 46.80 -63.66
C ALA A 7 13.76 47.13 -63.30
N PRO A 8 12.94 46.13 -62.95
CA PRO A 8 11.57 46.32 -62.48
C PRO A 8 11.51 46.86 -61.04
N PRO A 9 10.43 47.56 -60.66
CA PRO A 9 10.24 48.14 -59.33
C PRO A 9 9.93 47.07 -58.25
N PRO A 10 10.14 47.39 -56.96
CA PRO A 10 9.87 46.47 -55.85
C PRO A 10 8.36 46.21 -55.69
N VAL A 11 8.00 44.94 -55.51
CA VAL A 11 6.65 44.50 -55.19
C VAL A 11 6.34 44.88 -53.74
N ALA A 12 5.27 45.65 -53.57
CA ALA A 12 4.73 46.01 -52.27
C ALA A 12 4.23 44.77 -51.52
N THR A 13 4.63 44.68 -50.26
CA THR A 13 4.15 43.75 -49.25
C THR A 13 2.63 43.87 -49.08
N ALA A 14 1.92 42.76 -49.30
CA ALA A 14 0.52 42.63 -48.91
C ALA A 14 0.42 42.56 -47.37
N PRO A 15 -0.60 43.16 -46.75
CA PRO A 15 -0.83 43.06 -45.32
C PRO A 15 -1.23 41.63 -44.92
N ALA A 16 -0.81 41.23 -43.72
CA ALA A 16 -1.18 39.96 -43.10
C ALA A 16 -2.71 39.83 -42.96
N PRO A 17 -3.28 38.61 -43.08
CA PRO A 17 -4.68 38.38 -42.76
C PRO A 17 -4.92 38.60 -41.26
N ASP A 18 -5.95 39.39 -40.95
CA ASP A 18 -6.42 39.64 -39.59
C ASP A 18 -6.70 38.31 -38.87
N ALA A 19 -6.06 38.15 -37.71
CA ALA A 19 -6.38 37.09 -36.78
C ALA A 19 -7.80 37.29 -36.24
N VAL A 20 -8.70 36.39 -36.60
CA VAL A 20 -10.01 36.25 -35.96
C VAL A 20 -9.76 35.86 -34.50
N LYS A 21 -9.96 36.82 -33.58
CA LYS A 21 -10.06 36.55 -32.15
C LYS A 21 -11.32 35.71 -31.89
N PRO A 22 -11.25 34.61 -31.12
CA PRO A 22 -12.45 34.00 -30.59
C PRO A 22 -13.08 34.93 -29.54
N ASP A 23 -14.39 35.18 -29.68
CA ASP A 23 -15.19 35.94 -28.72
C ASP A 23 -15.21 35.24 -27.36
N LEU A 24 -14.72 35.93 -26.33
CA LEU A 24 -14.91 35.56 -24.93
C LEU A 24 -16.33 35.95 -24.50
N PRO A 25 -17.08 35.07 -23.80
CA PRO A 25 -18.37 35.46 -23.23
C PRO A 25 -18.18 36.49 -22.12
N ALA A 26 -19.08 37.48 -22.08
CA ALA A 26 -19.09 38.56 -21.09
C ALA A 26 -19.20 38.04 -19.64
N PRO A 27 -18.61 38.73 -18.65
CA PRO A 27 -18.76 38.36 -17.25
C PRO A 27 -20.22 38.54 -16.79
N PRO A 28 -20.73 37.68 -15.89
CA PRO A 28 -22.10 37.79 -15.39
C PRO A 28 -22.29 39.08 -14.57
N LYS A 29 -23.46 39.71 -14.75
CA LYS A 29 -23.91 40.88 -14.00
C LYS A 29 -24.04 40.56 -12.51
N LYS A 30 -23.61 41.49 -11.64
CA LYS A 30 -23.85 41.49 -10.18
C LYS A 30 -25.32 41.16 -9.89
N ALA A 31 -25.57 40.07 -9.17
CA ALA A 31 -26.86 39.77 -8.58
C ALA A 31 -27.15 40.77 -7.45
N ALA A 32 -28.39 41.23 -7.38
CA ALA A 32 -28.92 42.11 -6.34
C ALA A 32 -28.90 41.43 -4.96
N GLU A 33 -28.66 42.22 -3.92
CA GLU A 33 -28.79 41.82 -2.51
C GLU A 33 -30.20 41.27 -2.25
N ALA A 34 -30.27 39.99 -1.89
CA ALA A 34 -31.46 39.38 -1.32
C ALA A 34 -31.51 39.69 0.19
N LYS A 35 -32.67 40.14 0.68
CA LYS A 35 -32.96 40.37 2.09
C LYS A 35 -32.73 39.10 2.93
N PRO A 36 -32.29 39.22 4.20
CA PRO A 36 -32.08 38.07 5.07
C PRO A 36 -33.40 37.35 5.40
N ALA A 37 -33.37 36.02 5.35
CA ALA A 37 -34.42 35.15 5.88
C ALA A 37 -34.48 35.23 7.42
N PRO A 38 -35.65 35.01 8.05
CA PRO A 38 -35.78 35.05 9.51
C PRO A 38 -35.02 33.88 10.18
N PRO A 39 -34.63 34.02 11.45
CA PRO A 39 -33.86 33.00 12.15
C PRO A 39 -34.69 31.72 12.33
N VAL A 40 -34.08 30.57 12.01
CA VAL A 40 -34.60 29.25 12.34
C VAL A 40 -34.46 29.04 13.84
N GLU A 41 -35.58 28.79 14.49
CA GLU A 41 -35.72 28.54 15.92
C GLU A 41 -34.91 27.30 16.33
N SER A 42 -34.07 27.47 17.35
CA SER A 42 -33.28 26.40 17.96
C SER A 42 -34.19 25.34 18.58
N ALA A 43 -33.98 24.07 18.23
CA ALA A 43 -34.59 22.95 18.95
C ALA A 43 -34.20 23.01 20.44
N PRO A 44 -35.14 22.76 21.38
CA PRO A 44 -34.86 22.82 22.80
C PRO A 44 -33.95 21.66 23.25
N PRO A 45 -33.13 21.84 24.31
CA PRO A 45 -32.30 20.78 24.85
C PRO A 45 -33.17 19.66 25.48
N PRO A 46 -32.64 18.43 25.59
CA PRO A 46 -33.38 17.34 26.22
C PRO A 46 -33.67 17.64 27.70
N VAL A 47 -34.89 17.33 28.10
CA VAL A 47 -35.41 17.48 29.47
C VAL A 47 -34.68 16.54 30.41
N VAL A 48 -34.02 17.10 31.42
CA VAL A 48 -33.53 16.38 32.60
C VAL A 48 -34.76 16.03 33.44
N VAL A 49 -35.13 14.76 33.47
CA VAL A 49 -36.16 14.27 34.38
C VAL A 49 -35.52 14.06 35.75
N GLY A 50 -35.98 14.87 36.71
CA GLY A 50 -35.54 14.82 38.10
C GLY A 50 -36.01 13.55 38.82
N VAL A 51 -35.13 13.11 39.71
CA VAL A 51 -35.30 12.07 40.72
C VAL A 51 -36.48 12.40 41.66
N PRO A 52 -37.34 11.44 42.02
CA PRO A 52 -38.03 11.45 43.30
C PRO A 52 -37.35 10.52 44.32
N GLU A 53 -37.33 10.98 45.56
CA GLU A 53 -36.70 10.40 46.76
C GLU A 53 -37.15 8.97 47.11
N GLU A 54 -36.26 8.25 47.82
CA GLU A 54 -36.48 6.93 48.42
C GLU A 54 -37.63 6.89 49.45
N PRO A 55 -38.11 5.67 49.77
CA PRO A 55 -37.82 5.17 51.12
C PRO A 55 -37.41 3.69 51.19
N VAL A 56 -36.27 3.45 51.86
CA VAL A 56 -36.07 2.63 53.08
C VAL A 56 -36.62 1.17 53.12
N VAL A 57 -35.64 0.24 53.10
CA VAL A 57 -35.47 -1.03 53.88
C VAL A 57 -36.13 -2.34 53.41
N GLY A 58 -35.27 -3.36 53.22
CA GLY A 58 -35.59 -4.78 53.33
C GLY A 58 -34.42 -5.68 52.87
N ALA A 59 -33.75 -6.35 53.82
CA ALA A 59 -32.67 -7.31 53.60
C ALA A 59 -33.15 -8.62 52.92
N PRO A 60 -32.26 -9.51 52.45
CA PRO A 60 -32.59 -10.57 51.49
C PRO A 60 -33.06 -11.86 52.16
N GLU A 61 -34.01 -12.55 51.52
CA GLU A 61 -34.31 -13.96 51.76
C GLU A 61 -33.83 -14.81 50.58
N GLU A 62 -33.19 -15.92 50.93
CA GLU A 62 -32.78 -17.04 50.07
C GLU A 62 -34.00 -17.70 49.42
N GLU A 63 -33.85 -18.20 48.19
CA GLU A 63 -34.27 -19.57 47.87
C GLU A 63 -33.59 -20.11 46.60
N ALA A 64 -33.20 -21.37 46.70
CA ALA A 64 -32.39 -22.16 45.79
C ALA A 64 -33.22 -22.81 44.66
N VAL A 65 -32.62 -23.14 43.51
CA VAL A 65 -32.92 -24.39 42.76
C VAL A 65 -31.72 -24.86 41.92
N ALA A 66 -31.18 -26.02 42.34
CA ALA A 66 -30.69 -27.21 41.63
C ALA A 66 -29.92 -27.16 40.29
N GLU A 67 -28.66 -27.56 40.44
CA GLU A 67 -27.77 -28.45 39.69
C GLU A 67 -28.40 -29.55 38.79
N ALA A 68 -27.82 -29.76 37.60
CA ALA A 68 -27.90 -31.02 36.84
C ALA A 68 -26.61 -31.25 36.03
N GLU A 69 -25.96 -32.39 36.29
CA GLU A 69 -24.69 -32.90 35.78
C GLU A 69 -24.78 -33.60 34.39
N PRO A 70 -23.64 -33.89 33.72
CA PRO A 70 -23.57 -34.35 32.34
C PRO A 70 -23.57 -35.89 32.21
N PRO A 71 -23.85 -36.46 31.02
CA PRO A 71 -23.63 -37.88 30.79
C PRO A 71 -22.23 -38.20 30.22
N GLU A 72 -21.61 -39.21 30.82
CA GLU A 72 -20.40 -39.93 30.39
C GLU A 72 -20.74 -41.19 29.54
N PRO A 73 -19.74 -41.90 28.96
CA PRO A 73 -19.85 -42.59 27.67
C PRO A 73 -19.98 -44.13 27.76
N GLU A 74 -20.41 -44.77 26.66
CA GLU A 74 -20.35 -46.23 26.49
C GLU A 74 -19.65 -46.66 25.19
N GLY A 75 -18.57 -47.45 25.33
CA GLY A 75 -18.56 -48.85 24.87
C GLY A 75 -18.23 -49.20 23.41
N GLY A 76 -16.93 -49.31 23.10
CA GLY A 76 -16.25 -50.52 22.57
C GLY A 76 -16.64 -51.17 21.22
N SER A 77 -15.65 -51.33 20.32
CA SER A 77 -15.30 -52.58 19.57
C SER A 77 -14.22 -52.31 18.49
N GLY A 78 -13.00 -52.86 18.63
CA GLY A 78 -12.05 -53.07 17.51
C GLY A 78 -12.44 -54.31 16.68
N PRO A 79 -11.79 -54.68 15.54
CA PRO A 79 -10.34 -54.98 15.41
C PRO A 79 -9.75 -54.69 13.98
N PRO A 80 -8.64 -55.32 13.50
CA PRO A 80 -7.25 -55.24 13.99
C PRO A 80 -6.24 -54.76 12.92
N ALA A 81 -4.98 -54.57 13.36
CA ALA A 81 -3.80 -54.45 12.51
C ALA A 81 -3.27 -55.84 12.08
N GLU A 82 -2.69 -55.95 10.88
CA GLU A 82 -1.85 -57.10 10.48
C GLU A 82 -0.67 -56.65 9.59
N ALA A 83 0.47 -57.33 9.77
CA ALA A 83 1.83 -56.95 9.36
C ALA A 83 2.27 -57.63 8.01
N PRO A 84 3.49 -57.35 7.48
CA PRO A 84 4.04 -57.87 6.20
C PRO A 84 4.76 -59.24 6.40
N PRO A 85 5.55 -59.84 5.46
CA PRO A 85 5.72 -59.81 3.99
C PRO A 85 5.55 -61.26 3.38
N PRO A 86 6.11 -61.68 2.21
CA PRO A 86 7.55 -61.99 2.11
C PRO A 86 8.23 -61.65 0.76
N SER A 87 9.52 -61.38 0.86
CA SER A 87 10.50 -61.45 -0.23
C SER A 87 11.30 -62.75 -0.15
N ARG A 88 11.40 -63.47 -1.28
CA ARG A 88 12.43 -64.48 -1.65
C ARG A 88 12.16 -64.83 -3.12
N GLY A 89 13.10 -64.91 -4.05
CA GLY A 89 14.54 -64.84 -4.03
C GLY A 89 15.04 -65.55 -5.31
N LEU A 90 15.94 -64.89 -6.03
CA LEU A 90 17.05 -65.42 -6.85
C LEU A 90 16.79 -66.57 -7.85
N GLY A 91 17.04 -66.26 -9.12
CA GLY A 91 17.39 -67.23 -10.16
C GLY A 91 17.94 -66.51 -11.38
N GLY A 92 19.26 -66.39 -11.48
CA GLY A 92 19.94 -65.77 -12.61
C GLY A 92 19.92 -66.64 -13.86
N ALA A 93 19.97 -65.99 -15.02
CA ALA A 93 20.59 -66.51 -16.22
C ALA A 93 21.07 -65.35 -17.08
N ASP A 94 22.38 -65.32 -17.24
CA ASP A 94 23.19 -64.51 -18.14
C ASP A 94 22.80 -64.80 -19.60
N THR A 95 22.46 -63.77 -20.39
CA THR A 95 22.71 -63.73 -21.85
C THR A 95 22.63 -62.28 -22.35
N SER A 96 23.77 -61.74 -22.76
CA SER A 96 23.82 -60.57 -23.65
C SER A 96 23.30 -60.93 -25.05
N PRO A 97 22.59 -60.00 -25.72
CA PRO A 97 22.99 -59.72 -27.10
C PRO A 97 22.97 -58.21 -27.44
N GLY A 98 24.09 -57.77 -28.04
CA GLY A 98 24.18 -56.85 -29.18
C GLY A 98 23.40 -55.52 -29.17
N SER A 99 24.14 -54.42 -29.13
CA SER A 99 23.67 -53.07 -29.45
C SER A 99 23.02 -52.99 -30.85
N PRO A 100 21.92 -52.22 -31.03
CA PRO A 100 21.33 -51.98 -32.34
C PRO A 100 22.16 -50.97 -33.16
N PRO A 101 22.19 -51.09 -34.50
CA PRO A 101 22.94 -50.19 -35.39
C PRO A 101 22.31 -48.79 -35.49
N PRO A 102 23.09 -47.76 -35.83
CA PRO A 102 22.58 -46.41 -35.99
C PRO A 102 21.64 -46.29 -37.21
N PRO A 103 20.60 -45.44 -37.16
CA PRO A 103 19.71 -45.22 -38.29
C PRO A 103 20.38 -44.47 -39.45
N ALA A 104 19.95 -44.81 -40.66
CA ALA A 104 20.42 -44.28 -41.95
C ALA A 104 20.15 -42.77 -42.14
N PRO A 105 20.90 -42.06 -43.00
CA PRO A 105 20.78 -40.63 -43.18
C PRO A 105 19.47 -40.25 -43.89
N ALA A 106 18.77 -39.25 -43.33
CA ALA A 106 17.62 -38.61 -43.95
C ALA A 106 18.03 -37.70 -45.13
N PRO A 107 17.18 -37.54 -46.16
CA PRO A 107 17.47 -36.71 -47.33
C PRO A 107 17.60 -35.23 -46.98
N ALA A 108 18.52 -34.54 -47.66
CA ALA A 108 18.87 -33.14 -47.46
C ALA A 108 17.67 -32.20 -47.65
N MET A 109 17.37 -31.41 -46.62
CA MET A 109 16.49 -30.25 -46.70
C MET A 109 17.22 -29.05 -47.32
N PRO A 110 16.51 -28.17 -48.07
CA PRO A 110 17.09 -27.01 -48.74
C PRO A 110 17.63 -25.98 -47.74
N PRO A 111 18.54 -25.07 -48.17
CA PRO A 111 19.20 -24.13 -47.26
C PRO A 111 18.17 -23.27 -46.52
N PRO A 112 18.40 -22.91 -45.24
CA PRO A 112 17.52 -21.99 -44.55
C PRO A 112 17.55 -20.65 -45.28
N GLY A 113 16.43 -20.34 -45.94
CA GLY A 113 16.16 -18.99 -46.41
C GLY A 113 16.26 -18.04 -45.23
N GLY A 114 16.88 -16.88 -45.46
CA GLY A 114 17.01 -15.83 -44.47
C GLY A 114 15.64 -15.43 -43.92
N GLY A 115 15.29 -16.02 -42.78
CA GLY A 115 14.28 -15.48 -41.90
C GLY A 115 14.88 -14.21 -41.33
N THR A 116 14.32 -13.07 -41.74
CA THR A 116 14.38 -11.84 -40.96
C THR A 116 14.26 -12.20 -39.49
N ALA A 117 15.31 -11.95 -38.71
CA ALA A 117 15.22 -11.96 -37.27
C ALA A 117 14.01 -11.09 -36.93
N ALA A 118 12.96 -11.72 -36.40
CA ALA A 118 11.89 -10.96 -35.79
C ALA A 118 12.57 -10.17 -34.69
N GLU A 119 12.66 -8.84 -34.87
CA GLU A 119 13.09 -7.95 -33.81
C GLU A 119 12.24 -8.31 -32.59
N GLU A 120 12.87 -8.80 -31.53
CA GLU A 120 12.20 -8.93 -30.24
C GLU A 120 11.69 -7.53 -29.89
N LYS A 121 10.37 -7.33 -30.02
CA LYS A 121 9.72 -6.09 -29.58
C LYS A 121 10.08 -5.94 -28.11
N LYS A 122 10.98 -5.00 -27.81
CA LYS A 122 11.24 -4.62 -26.42
C LYS A 122 9.96 -3.95 -25.93
N ASP A 123 9.28 -4.63 -25.01
CA ASP A 123 8.12 -4.06 -24.33
C ASP A 123 8.50 -2.68 -23.73
N GLY A 124 7.59 -1.71 -23.84
CA GLY A 124 7.78 -0.34 -23.35
C GLY A 124 7.63 -0.22 -21.83
N PHE A 125 7.49 -1.35 -21.12
CA PHE A 125 7.29 -1.44 -19.68
C PHE A 125 8.19 -2.50 -19.02
N ASP A 126 8.32 -2.40 -17.70
CA ASP A 126 8.88 -3.42 -16.83
C ASP A 126 7.76 -4.12 -16.04
N ILE A 127 8.04 -5.30 -15.47
CA ILE A 127 7.07 -6.04 -14.64
C ILE A 127 7.57 -6.06 -13.20
N VAL A 128 6.71 -5.61 -12.28
CA VAL A 128 6.97 -5.58 -10.84
C VAL A 128 6.04 -6.60 -10.15
N PRO A 129 6.58 -7.70 -9.59
CA PRO A 129 5.79 -8.66 -8.84
C PRO A 129 5.50 -8.15 -7.44
N ILE A 130 4.23 -8.12 -7.05
CA ILE A 130 3.76 -7.80 -5.70
C ILE A 130 3.15 -9.03 -5.06
N TYR A 131 3.64 -9.40 -3.89
CA TYR A 131 3.05 -10.45 -3.05
C TYR A 131 2.00 -9.80 -2.15
N TYR A 132 0.85 -10.43 -1.94
CA TYR A 132 -0.18 -9.81 -1.12
C TYR A 132 -0.82 -10.76 -0.12
N GLY A 133 -1.29 -10.15 0.97
CA GLY A 133 -2.26 -10.70 1.90
C GLY A 133 -3.46 -9.77 1.97
N THR A 134 -4.68 -10.31 1.97
CA THR A 134 -5.89 -9.50 2.09
C THR A 134 -6.97 -10.25 2.86
N ASP A 135 -7.72 -9.50 3.67
CA ASP A 135 -8.96 -9.96 4.29
C ASP A 135 -10.21 -9.31 3.68
N ARG A 136 -10.09 -8.80 2.46
CA ARG A 136 -11.21 -8.34 1.62
C ARG A 136 -12.01 -9.52 1.09
N ALA A 137 -13.30 -9.29 0.87
CA ALA A 137 -14.15 -10.23 0.16
C ALA A 137 -13.77 -10.25 -1.32
N GLU A 138 -13.68 -11.45 -1.87
CA GLU A 138 -13.52 -11.65 -3.32
C GLU A 138 -14.71 -11.03 -4.05
N ALA A 139 -14.41 -10.25 -5.08
CA ALA A 139 -15.37 -9.58 -5.94
C ALA A 139 -15.06 -9.92 -7.41
N ALA A 140 -14.85 -11.22 -7.69
CA ALA A 140 -14.45 -11.69 -9.01
C ALA A 140 -15.33 -11.06 -10.11
N THR A 141 -14.67 -10.44 -11.08
CA THR A 141 -15.31 -9.86 -12.26
C THR A 141 -15.28 -10.88 -13.40
N GLU A 142 -16.04 -10.63 -14.48
CA GLU A 142 -15.98 -11.47 -15.68
C GLU A 142 -14.57 -11.53 -16.31
N LYS A 143 -13.71 -10.54 -16.01
CA LYS A 143 -12.37 -10.39 -16.62
C LYS A 143 -11.25 -10.98 -15.77
N ARG A 144 -11.33 -10.87 -14.44
CA ARG A 144 -10.30 -11.34 -13.50
C ARG A 144 -10.82 -11.47 -12.07
N LEU A 145 -10.06 -12.19 -11.26
CA LEU A 145 -10.11 -12.07 -9.80
C LEU A 145 -9.99 -10.60 -9.40
N ASP A 146 -10.75 -10.20 -8.39
CA ASP A 146 -10.70 -8.86 -7.80
C ASP A 146 -11.16 -8.93 -6.33
N TYR A 147 -10.91 -7.87 -5.57
CA TYR A 147 -11.25 -7.77 -4.15
C TYR A 147 -11.96 -6.45 -3.85
N GLY A 148 -13.17 -6.56 -3.32
CA GLY A 148 -14.03 -5.42 -3.05
C GLY A 148 -13.68 -4.68 -1.74
N PRO A 149 -14.51 -3.69 -1.35
CA PRO A 149 -14.36 -2.99 -0.08
C PRO A 149 -14.89 -3.78 1.12
N ASN A 150 -15.62 -4.87 0.87
CA ASN A 150 -16.28 -5.65 1.92
C ASN A 150 -15.31 -6.56 2.68
N ARG A 151 -15.62 -6.85 3.95
CA ARG A 151 -14.83 -7.76 4.81
C ARG A 151 -15.02 -9.22 4.40
N GLY A 152 -13.93 -9.90 4.07
CA GLY A 152 -13.89 -11.32 3.69
C GLY A 152 -13.72 -12.27 4.88
N ARG A 153 -13.27 -11.77 6.04
CA ARG A 153 -13.14 -12.52 7.32
C ARG A 153 -12.24 -13.77 7.24
N LYS A 154 -11.31 -13.80 6.29
CA LYS A 154 -10.27 -14.82 6.12
C LYS A 154 -9.06 -14.15 5.50
N LEU A 155 -7.84 -14.63 5.81
CA LEU A 155 -6.66 -14.21 5.07
C LEU A 155 -6.62 -14.92 3.71
N ILE A 156 -6.48 -14.15 2.65
CA ILE A 156 -6.24 -14.62 1.29
C ILE A 156 -4.85 -14.16 0.87
N LEU A 157 -4.07 -15.08 0.29
CA LEU A 157 -2.72 -14.84 -0.18
C LEU A 157 -2.68 -14.83 -1.70
N GLY A 158 -1.73 -14.10 -2.29
CA GLY A 158 -1.54 -14.16 -3.73
C GLY A 158 -0.38 -13.35 -4.29
N GLN A 159 -0.31 -13.31 -5.61
CA GLN A 159 0.63 -12.49 -6.38
C GLN A 159 -0.11 -11.65 -7.42
N ALA A 160 0.29 -10.39 -7.51
CA ALA A 160 -0.05 -9.49 -8.59
C ALA A 160 1.20 -9.19 -9.44
N LEU A 161 1.05 -9.17 -10.76
CA LEU A 161 2.07 -8.69 -11.68
C LEU A 161 1.63 -7.34 -12.23
N VAL A 162 2.37 -6.29 -11.89
CA VAL A 162 2.07 -4.91 -12.31
C VAL A 162 3.02 -4.51 -13.42
N THR A 163 2.50 -3.93 -14.50
CA THR A 163 3.35 -3.26 -15.50
C THR A 163 3.70 -1.87 -15.02
N VAL A 164 4.93 -1.43 -15.26
CA VAL A 164 5.37 -0.06 -14.99
C VAL A 164 5.99 0.49 -16.27
N PRO A 165 5.46 1.57 -16.86
CA PRO A 165 5.93 2.09 -18.13
C PRO A 165 7.35 2.63 -17.98
N LYS A 166 8.21 2.45 -18.98
CA LYS A 166 9.58 2.98 -18.96
C LYS A 166 9.62 4.51 -19.04
N THR A 167 8.50 5.14 -19.38
CA THR A 167 8.30 6.59 -19.34
C THR A 167 7.89 7.10 -17.95
N HIS A 168 7.79 6.21 -16.94
CA HIS A 168 7.37 6.55 -15.59
C HIS A 168 8.18 7.71 -14.98
N VAL A 169 7.49 8.63 -14.32
CA VAL A 169 8.07 9.79 -13.61
C VAL A 169 7.79 9.69 -12.12
N GLN A 170 8.85 9.57 -11.32
CA GLN A 170 8.72 9.46 -9.86
C GLN A 170 8.06 10.70 -9.25
N PRO A 171 7.18 10.55 -8.23
CA PRO A 171 6.63 9.31 -7.65
C PRO A 171 5.22 8.95 -8.20
N GLN A 172 4.91 9.35 -9.43
CA GLN A 172 3.54 9.29 -9.96
C GLN A 172 3.06 7.85 -10.14
N ILE A 173 1.75 7.67 -10.21
CA ILE A 173 1.18 6.44 -10.74
C ILE A 173 0.41 6.84 -11.98
N GLU A 174 1.04 6.68 -13.14
CA GLU A 174 0.40 6.98 -14.42
C GLU A 174 -0.79 6.03 -14.59
N ARG A 175 -2.00 6.60 -14.64
CA ARG A 175 -3.26 5.87 -14.82
C ARG A 175 -4.01 6.50 -15.99
N PRO A 176 -4.87 5.73 -16.68
CA PRO A 176 -5.73 6.30 -17.73
C PRO A 176 -6.50 7.48 -17.17
N TRP A 177 -6.57 8.57 -17.93
CA TRP A 177 -7.39 9.69 -17.50
C TRP A 177 -8.86 9.30 -17.60
N ALA A 178 -9.64 9.79 -16.64
CA ALA A 178 -11.07 9.56 -16.59
C ALA A 178 -11.81 10.86 -16.27
N ILE A 179 -12.94 11.09 -16.94
CA ILE A 179 -13.87 12.16 -16.58
C ILE A 179 -14.90 11.55 -15.66
N LYS A 180 -14.90 11.98 -14.40
CA LYS A 180 -15.89 11.57 -13.40
C LYS A 180 -16.77 12.74 -13.03
N ILE A 181 -18.07 12.51 -12.87
CA ILE A 181 -18.99 13.52 -12.32
C ILE A 181 -18.70 13.61 -10.81
N PRO A 182 -18.32 14.80 -10.29
CA PRO A 182 -18.12 14.98 -8.86
C PRO A 182 -19.37 14.58 -8.07
N TYR A 183 -19.18 13.94 -6.91
CA TYR A 183 -20.23 13.55 -5.95
C TYR A 183 -21.19 12.42 -6.35
N PHE A 184 -21.13 11.89 -7.58
CA PHE A 184 -22.10 10.88 -8.05
C PHE A 184 -21.50 9.54 -8.51
N ASP A 185 -20.19 9.29 -8.35
CA ASP A 185 -19.50 8.05 -8.78
C ASP A 185 -19.82 7.62 -10.24
N ILE A 186 -20.14 8.58 -11.11
CA ILE A 186 -20.41 8.33 -12.54
C ILE A 186 -19.16 8.65 -13.35
N THR A 187 -18.59 7.65 -14.03
CA THR A 187 -17.52 7.83 -15.02
C THR A 187 -18.13 8.09 -16.40
N LEU A 188 -17.88 9.28 -16.95
CA LEU A 188 -18.34 9.68 -18.29
C LEU A 188 -17.46 9.12 -19.40
N TYR A 189 -16.16 9.00 -19.14
CA TYR A 189 -15.17 8.45 -20.05
C TYR A 189 -13.96 8.00 -19.25
N GLU A 190 -13.33 6.91 -19.67
CA GLU A 190 -12.04 6.44 -19.17
C GLU A 190 -11.25 5.97 -20.39
N GLU A 191 -10.00 6.45 -20.52
CA GLU A 191 -9.09 5.95 -21.55
C GLU A 191 -8.79 4.46 -21.29
N ASP A 192 -8.56 3.69 -22.36
CA ASP A 192 -8.16 2.29 -22.22
C ASP A 192 -6.79 2.17 -21.53
N GLU A 193 -6.60 1.12 -20.74
CA GLU A 193 -5.31 0.82 -20.12
C GLU A 193 -4.25 0.46 -21.19
N ASP A 194 -3.11 1.15 -21.15
CA ASP A 194 -1.97 0.96 -22.05
C ASP A 194 -0.73 0.73 -21.17
N PRO A 195 -0.14 -0.48 -21.14
CA PRO A 195 0.99 -0.78 -20.27
C PRO A 195 2.25 0.02 -20.63
N ASP A 196 2.37 0.56 -21.84
CA ASP A 196 3.50 1.41 -22.24
C ASP A 196 3.37 2.85 -21.67
N LYS A 197 2.20 3.22 -21.14
CA LYS A 197 1.92 4.56 -20.58
C LYS A 197 1.44 4.55 -19.13
N HIS A 198 0.82 3.46 -18.69
CA HIS A 198 0.12 3.36 -17.42
C HIS A 198 0.64 2.19 -16.59
N PHE A 199 0.51 2.32 -15.28
CA PHE A 199 0.55 1.19 -14.39
C PHE A 199 -0.68 0.32 -14.66
N THR A 200 -0.51 -0.93 -15.05
CA THR A 200 -1.65 -1.84 -15.31
C THR A 200 -1.51 -3.17 -14.58
N MET A 201 -2.65 -3.80 -14.28
CA MET A 201 -2.68 -5.13 -13.68
C MET A 201 -2.53 -6.18 -14.78
N LYS A 202 -1.32 -6.71 -14.99
CA LYS A 202 -1.07 -7.77 -15.98
C LYS A 202 -1.67 -9.10 -15.55
N GLU A 203 -1.52 -9.44 -14.27
CA GLU A 203 -2.03 -10.68 -13.70
C GLU A 203 -2.36 -10.48 -12.23
N LEU A 204 -3.46 -11.08 -11.77
CA LEU A 204 -3.80 -11.19 -10.34
C LEU A 204 -4.22 -12.62 -10.05
N LYS A 205 -3.50 -13.28 -9.14
CA LYS A 205 -3.72 -14.69 -8.82
C LYS A 205 -3.63 -14.94 -7.32
N ALA A 206 -4.71 -15.50 -6.76
CA ALA A 206 -4.68 -16.09 -5.42
C ALA A 206 -3.76 -17.32 -5.42
N GLN A 207 -2.98 -17.46 -4.36
CA GLN A 207 -1.97 -18.52 -4.20
C GLN A 207 -2.21 -19.24 -2.88
N THR A 208 -1.83 -20.51 -2.80
CA THR A 208 -1.67 -21.14 -1.49
C THR A 208 -0.47 -20.54 -0.74
N ARG A 209 -0.38 -20.83 0.55
CA ARG A 209 0.77 -20.45 1.39
C ARG A 209 2.09 -20.94 0.79
N GLU A 210 2.12 -22.20 0.36
CA GLU A 210 3.32 -22.87 -0.18
C GLU A 210 3.73 -22.26 -1.52
N GLU A 211 2.77 -22.01 -2.41
CA GLU A 211 3.00 -21.37 -3.71
C GLU A 211 3.55 -19.95 -3.54
N LEU A 212 2.95 -19.14 -2.66
CA LEU A 212 3.43 -17.80 -2.35
C LEU A 212 4.87 -17.83 -1.84
N LEU A 213 5.15 -18.68 -0.84
CA LEU A 213 6.47 -18.79 -0.23
C LEU A 213 7.53 -19.26 -1.24
N ALA A 214 7.18 -20.15 -2.18
CA ALA A 214 8.09 -20.56 -3.24
C ALA A 214 8.45 -19.40 -4.19
N LEU A 215 7.46 -18.61 -4.61
CA LEU A 215 7.67 -17.43 -5.46
C LEU A 215 8.54 -16.38 -4.75
N VAL A 216 8.27 -16.12 -3.47
CA VAL A 216 9.03 -15.16 -2.65
C VAL A 216 10.49 -15.61 -2.50
N ARG A 217 10.74 -16.87 -2.13
CA ARG A 217 12.11 -17.38 -1.96
C ARG A 217 12.90 -17.31 -3.27
N ALA A 218 12.26 -17.60 -4.39
CA ALA A 218 12.87 -17.46 -5.72
C ALA A 218 13.23 -16.02 -6.05
N ARG A 219 12.40 -15.04 -5.65
CA ARG A 219 12.68 -13.61 -5.80
C ARG A 219 13.83 -13.15 -4.91
N LEU A 220 13.81 -13.51 -3.63
CA LEU A 220 14.87 -13.17 -2.67
C LEU A 220 16.22 -13.78 -3.07
N ALA A 221 16.23 -15.00 -3.60
CA ALA A 221 17.46 -15.63 -4.09
C ALA A 221 18.15 -14.81 -5.20
N LYS A 222 17.36 -14.10 -6.02
CA LYS A 222 17.82 -13.25 -7.13
C LYS A 222 18.09 -11.79 -6.73
N SER A 223 17.79 -11.37 -5.50
CA SER A 223 18.05 -9.99 -5.09
C SER A 223 19.54 -9.77 -4.82
N GLU A 224 20.04 -8.58 -5.18
CA GLU A 224 21.44 -8.18 -5.08
C GLU A 224 21.57 -6.91 -4.23
N ARG A 225 20.90 -5.82 -4.62
CA ARG A 225 20.99 -4.51 -3.96
C ARG A 225 20.32 -4.52 -2.59
N PHE A 226 19.14 -5.12 -2.50
CA PHE A 226 18.38 -5.34 -1.27
C PHE A 226 18.37 -6.83 -0.94
N LYS A 227 19.57 -7.40 -0.78
CA LYS A 227 19.76 -8.84 -0.56
C LYS A 227 18.89 -9.37 0.58
N ASP A 228 18.11 -10.40 0.27
CA ASP A 228 17.18 -11.10 1.16
C ASP A 228 16.27 -10.18 1.99
N HIS A 229 15.88 -9.04 1.41
CA HIS A 229 15.06 -8.03 2.08
C HIS A 229 13.62 -8.10 1.59
N ALA A 230 12.67 -8.10 2.53
CA ALA A 230 11.24 -7.91 2.25
C ALA A 230 10.76 -6.52 2.71
N ILE A 231 9.85 -5.91 1.96
CA ILE A 231 9.09 -4.75 2.39
C ILE A 231 7.64 -5.18 2.59
N VAL A 232 6.98 -4.73 3.65
CA VAL A 232 5.53 -4.88 3.84
C VAL A 232 4.90 -3.49 3.83
N PHE A 233 4.07 -3.20 2.82
CA PHE A 233 3.32 -1.95 2.72
C PHE A 233 1.86 -2.15 3.16
N VAL A 234 1.40 -1.31 4.09
CA VAL A 234 0.01 -1.27 4.58
C VAL A 234 -0.61 0.07 4.18
N HIS A 235 -1.68 0.01 3.38
CA HIS A 235 -2.35 1.21 2.88
C HIS A 235 -3.18 1.95 3.95
N GLY A 236 -3.55 3.19 3.66
CA GLY A 236 -4.43 4.03 4.49
C GLY A 236 -5.91 3.87 4.16
N TYR A 237 -6.73 4.79 4.67
CA TYR A 237 -8.18 4.82 4.40
C TYR A 237 -8.50 5.08 2.91
N ASN A 238 -9.76 4.86 2.53
CA ASN A 238 -10.29 5.18 1.20
C ASN A 238 -9.57 4.51 0.01
N THR A 239 -8.92 3.37 0.22
CA THR A 239 -8.03 2.74 -0.76
C THR A 239 -8.65 1.46 -1.31
N THR A 240 -8.76 1.34 -2.64
CA THR A 240 -9.15 0.09 -3.31
C THR A 240 -8.00 -0.91 -3.31
N PHE A 241 -8.29 -2.21 -3.53
CA PHE A 241 -7.25 -3.23 -3.62
C PHE A 241 -6.20 -2.89 -4.68
N ASP A 242 -6.64 -2.58 -5.90
CA ASP A 242 -5.76 -2.23 -7.02
C ASP A 242 -4.88 -1.00 -6.72
N ASN A 243 -5.45 0.07 -6.14
CA ASN A 243 -4.68 1.26 -5.80
C ASN A 243 -3.56 0.93 -4.79
N GLY A 244 -3.84 0.05 -3.82
CA GLY A 244 -2.84 -0.43 -2.87
C GLY A 244 -1.72 -1.24 -3.54
N ILE A 245 -2.07 -2.09 -4.50
CA ILE A 245 -1.10 -2.85 -5.32
C ILE A 245 -0.25 -1.91 -6.18
N TYR A 246 -0.86 -0.96 -6.90
CA TYR A 246 -0.14 0.01 -7.72
C TYR A 246 0.80 0.89 -6.90
N ARG A 247 0.36 1.34 -5.71
CA ARG A 247 1.22 2.10 -4.80
C ARG A 247 2.40 1.25 -4.31
N THR A 248 2.18 -0.03 -4.02
CA THR A 248 3.28 -0.94 -3.63
C THR A 248 4.26 -1.15 -4.79
N ALA A 249 3.76 -1.27 -6.03
CA ALA A 249 4.58 -1.37 -7.23
C ALA A 249 5.39 -0.10 -7.48
N GLN A 250 4.77 1.08 -7.35
CA GLN A 250 5.47 2.37 -7.47
C GLN A 250 6.56 2.51 -6.42
N ILE A 251 6.27 2.22 -5.15
CA ILE A 251 7.30 2.22 -4.09
C ILE A 251 8.44 1.27 -4.46
N ALA A 252 8.15 0.02 -4.84
CA ALA A 252 9.19 -0.94 -5.18
C ALA A 252 10.03 -0.50 -6.40
N TYR A 253 9.37 0.03 -7.43
CA TYR A 253 10.02 0.49 -8.66
C TYR A 253 10.92 1.69 -8.41
N ASP A 254 10.42 2.68 -7.67
CA ASP A 254 11.12 3.94 -7.44
C ASP A 254 12.35 3.80 -6.56
N LEU A 255 12.25 2.92 -5.57
CA LEU A 255 13.37 2.52 -4.73
C LEU A 255 14.37 1.64 -5.49
N LYS A 256 14.05 1.18 -6.71
CA LYS A 256 14.76 0.14 -7.44
C LYS A 256 14.96 -1.10 -6.56
N PHE A 257 13.89 -1.45 -5.84
CA PHE A 257 13.89 -2.51 -4.84
C PHE A 257 13.84 -3.86 -5.53
N ASP A 258 14.92 -4.62 -5.42
CA ASP A 258 15.07 -5.94 -6.03
C ASP A 258 14.76 -7.09 -5.06
N GLY A 259 14.34 -6.78 -3.83
CA GLY A 259 13.84 -7.74 -2.84
C GLY A 259 12.40 -8.20 -3.09
N ALA A 260 11.71 -8.61 -2.02
CA ALA A 260 10.31 -9.05 -2.07
C ALA A 260 9.35 -7.98 -1.52
N PRO A 261 8.61 -7.24 -2.39
CA PRO A 261 7.61 -6.29 -1.95
C PRO A 261 6.28 -7.02 -1.65
N PHE A 262 5.81 -6.86 -0.42
CA PHE A 262 4.53 -7.34 0.08
C PHE A 262 3.56 -6.19 0.27
N HIS A 263 2.29 -6.44 -0.05
CA HIS A 263 1.18 -5.55 0.25
C HIS A 263 0.18 -6.24 1.19
N TYR A 264 -0.19 -5.60 2.30
CA TYR A 264 -1.36 -6.00 3.05
C TYR A 264 -2.54 -5.09 2.73
N SER A 265 -3.64 -5.68 2.25
CA SER A 265 -4.84 -4.96 1.85
C SER A 265 -6.02 -5.28 2.77
N TRP A 266 -6.37 -4.35 3.65
CA TRP A 266 -7.53 -4.45 4.55
C TRP A 266 -8.79 -3.84 3.91
N PRO A 267 -10.01 -4.23 4.32
CA PRO A 267 -11.26 -3.76 3.71
C PRO A 267 -11.47 -2.25 3.85
N SER A 268 -11.24 -1.51 2.77
CA SER A 268 -11.36 -0.06 2.68
C SER A 268 -12.12 0.34 1.41
N GLY A 269 -13.00 1.35 1.52
CA GLY A 269 -13.89 1.82 0.46
C GLY A 269 -13.76 3.31 0.14
N GLY A 270 -13.66 3.66 -1.15
CA GLY A 270 -13.24 4.97 -1.66
C GLY A 270 -14.16 6.21 -1.51
N GLY A 271 -15.11 6.27 -0.56
CA GLY A 271 -16.04 7.42 -0.40
C GLY A 271 -16.07 8.11 0.99
N LEU A 272 -16.65 9.32 1.13
CA LEU A 272 -16.66 10.10 2.40
C LEU A 272 -17.44 9.45 3.56
N SER A 273 -18.51 8.69 3.30
CA SER A 273 -19.26 7.93 4.33
C SER A 273 -18.50 6.70 4.84
N SER A 274 -17.32 6.40 4.27
CA SER A 274 -16.51 5.23 4.58
C SER A 274 -15.64 5.39 5.84
N TYR A 275 -15.38 6.60 6.34
CA TYR A 275 -14.32 6.77 7.33
C TYR A 275 -14.55 5.91 8.60
N THR A 276 -15.77 5.89 9.13
CA THR A 276 -16.13 5.02 10.26
C THR A 276 -16.06 3.54 9.88
N TYR A 277 -16.53 3.17 8.69
CA TYR A 277 -16.46 1.79 8.21
C TYR A 277 -15.02 1.31 8.11
N ASP A 278 -14.16 2.09 7.46
CA ASP A 278 -12.74 1.84 7.25
C ASP A 278 -12.01 1.74 8.60
N ARG A 279 -12.32 2.62 9.55
CA ARG A 279 -11.77 2.55 10.91
C ARG A 279 -12.10 1.21 11.56
N GLU A 280 -13.38 0.83 11.59
CA GLU A 280 -13.79 -0.45 12.18
C GLU A 280 -13.25 -1.66 11.39
N SER A 281 -13.15 -1.54 10.07
CA SER A 281 -12.60 -2.59 9.21
C SER A 281 -11.11 -2.80 9.50
N SER A 282 -10.35 -1.71 9.61
CA SER A 282 -8.92 -1.76 9.92
C SER A 282 -8.66 -2.49 11.24
N GLY A 283 -9.47 -2.22 12.28
CA GLY A 283 -9.40 -2.93 13.56
C GLY A 283 -9.75 -4.42 13.42
N GLN A 284 -10.76 -4.76 12.62
CA GLN A 284 -11.12 -6.16 12.36
C GLN A 284 -10.08 -6.93 11.54
N SER A 285 -9.20 -6.23 10.82
CA SER A 285 -8.11 -6.83 10.05
C SER A 285 -6.91 -7.25 10.88
N VAL A 286 -6.78 -6.80 12.13
CA VAL A 286 -5.63 -7.11 13.02
C VAL A 286 -5.28 -8.60 13.07
N PRO A 287 -6.21 -9.56 13.33
CA PRO A 287 -5.85 -10.97 13.39
C PRO A 287 -5.30 -11.53 12.06
N TYR A 288 -5.87 -11.12 10.92
CA TYR A 288 -5.44 -11.58 9.59
C TYR A 288 -4.14 -10.92 9.15
N MET A 289 -3.97 -9.63 9.48
CA MET A 289 -2.72 -8.89 9.28
C MET A 289 -1.60 -9.49 10.13
N ARG A 290 -1.91 -9.92 11.35
CA ARG A 290 -0.95 -10.61 12.20
C ARG A 290 -0.48 -11.93 11.58
N GLU A 291 -1.40 -12.75 11.09
CA GLU A 291 -1.06 -14.01 10.39
C GLU A 291 -0.17 -13.74 9.17
N PHE A 292 -0.48 -12.69 8.39
CA PHE A 292 0.34 -12.28 7.26
C PHE A 292 1.74 -11.81 7.67
N PHE A 293 1.86 -10.97 8.71
CA PHE A 293 3.16 -10.50 9.22
C PHE A 293 3.98 -11.67 9.75
N ASP A 294 3.38 -12.63 10.46
CA ASP A 294 4.06 -13.84 10.92
C ASP A 294 4.59 -14.67 9.74
N LEU A 295 3.80 -14.85 8.67
CA LEU A 295 4.25 -15.52 7.44
C LEU A 295 5.46 -14.80 6.83
N VAL A 296 5.40 -13.48 6.69
CA VAL A 296 6.50 -12.69 6.10
C VAL A 296 7.75 -12.75 6.98
N ILE A 297 7.62 -12.59 8.30
CA ILE A 297 8.77 -12.51 9.22
C ILE A 297 9.40 -13.89 9.44
N LYS A 298 8.60 -14.96 9.53
CA LYS A 298 9.07 -16.28 9.97
C LYS A 298 9.32 -17.26 8.83
N GLU A 299 8.61 -17.13 7.70
CA GLU A 299 8.57 -18.19 6.68
C GLU A 299 9.03 -17.76 5.29
N SER A 300 9.00 -16.46 4.97
CA SER A 300 9.38 -15.93 3.64
C SER A 300 10.81 -16.25 3.21
N GLY A 301 11.70 -16.49 4.17
CA GLY A 301 13.14 -16.60 3.96
C GLY A 301 13.89 -15.25 3.98
N ALA A 302 13.18 -14.12 4.15
CA ALA A 302 13.80 -12.82 4.30
C ALA A 302 14.70 -12.76 5.55
N LYS A 303 15.84 -12.08 5.41
CA LYS A 303 16.79 -11.80 6.50
C LYS A 303 16.62 -10.40 7.07
N ARG A 304 15.85 -9.55 6.38
CA ARG A 304 15.47 -8.21 6.80
C ARG A 304 14.03 -7.96 6.36
N VAL A 305 13.21 -7.42 7.24
CA VAL A 305 11.84 -6.99 6.92
C VAL A 305 11.68 -5.52 7.26
N SER A 306 11.29 -4.69 6.30
CA SER A 306 10.90 -3.30 6.54
C SER A 306 9.39 -3.16 6.43
N VAL A 307 8.76 -2.51 7.40
CA VAL A 307 7.32 -2.25 7.41
C VAL A 307 7.09 -0.78 7.10
N ILE A 308 6.22 -0.50 6.14
CA ILE A 308 5.78 0.84 5.78
C ILE A 308 4.27 0.89 5.96
N ALA A 309 3.77 1.74 6.86
CA ALA A 309 2.34 1.92 7.08
C ALA A 309 1.96 3.39 6.83
N HIS A 310 0.87 3.59 6.08
CA HIS A 310 0.41 4.93 5.71
C HIS A 310 -0.92 5.29 6.37
N SER A 311 -1.03 6.52 6.89
CA SER A 311 -2.27 7.09 7.41
C SER A 311 -2.98 6.14 8.40
N MET A 312 -4.26 5.84 8.19
CA MET A 312 -5.06 4.93 9.03
C MET A 312 -4.50 3.50 9.10
N GLY A 313 -3.74 3.05 8.10
CA GLY A 313 -3.07 1.74 8.11
C GLY A 313 -2.09 1.55 9.27
N ASN A 314 -1.60 2.65 9.85
CA ASN A 314 -0.79 2.61 11.06
C ASN A 314 -1.56 2.06 12.28
N GLN A 315 -2.89 2.26 12.35
CA GLN A 315 -3.69 1.79 13.49
C GLN A 315 -3.61 0.27 13.68
N PRO A 316 -3.95 -0.57 12.69
CA PRO A 316 -3.79 -2.02 12.82
C PRO A 316 -2.32 -2.46 12.78
N ALA A 317 -1.46 -1.83 11.96
CA ALA A 317 -0.06 -2.23 11.85
C ALA A 317 0.68 -2.10 13.20
N LEU A 318 0.47 -1.00 13.92
CA LEU A 318 1.08 -0.79 15.24
C LEU A 318 0.56 -1.80 16.28
N GLN A 319 -0.72 -2.17 16.24
CA GLN A 319 -1.27 -3.23 17.11
C GLN A 319 -0.61 -4.59 16.81
N VAL A 320 -0.49 -4.95 15.53
CA VAL A 320 0.20 -6.19 15.11
C VAL A 320 1.65 -6.19 15.56
N LEU A 321 2.38 -5.08 15.38
CA LEU A 321 3.78 -4.94 15.80
C LEU A 321 3.94 -5.07 17.32
N ARG A 322 3.06 -4.44 18.11
CA ARG A 322 3.00 -4.63 19.56
C ARG A 322 2.78 -6.09 19.93
N ASP A 323 1.81 -6.74 19.30
CA ASP A 323 1.52 -8.14 19.60
C ASP A 323 2.70 -9.03 19.21
N ILE A 324 3.42 -8.72 18.13
CA ILE A 324 4.64 -9.43 17.73
C ILE A 324 5.71 -9.27 18.79
N LYS A 325 5.95 -8.04 19.27
CA LYS A 325 6.92 -7.76 20.33
C LYS A 325 6.60 -8.51 21.61
N SER A 326 5.34 -8.57 22.01
CA SER A 326 4.89 -9.26 23.23
C SER A 326 4.95 -10.78 23.14
N SER A 327 4.90 -11.36 21.94
CA SER A 327 4.82 -12.81 21.72
C SER A 327 6.08 -13.46 21.16
N SER A 328 7.10 -12.69 20.75
CA SER A 328 8.23 -13.23 19.98
C SER A 328 9.45 -13.63 20.84
N PRO A 329 9.96 -14.86 20.72
CA PRO A 329 11.31 -15.26 21.17
C PRO A 329 12.43 -14.67 20.28
N PRO A 330 13.73 -14.77 20.65
CA PRO A 330 14.84 -14.16 19.89
C PRO A 330 14.88 -14.61 18.42
N GLY A 331 15.03 -13.65 17.49
CA GLY A 331 15.16 -13.92 16.04
C GLY A 331 14.33 -13.03 15.10
N VAL A 332 13.58 -12.04 15.61
CA VAL A 332 12.83 -11.09 14.79
C VAL A 332 13.79 -10.22 13.96
N VAL A 333 13.61 -10.19 12.63
CA VAL A 333 14.48 -9.50 11.66
C VAL A 333 13.91 -8.17 11.15
N ILE A 334 13.09 -7.48 11.94
CA ILE A 334 12.51 -6.20 11.50
C ILE A 334 13.62 -5.15 11.46
N SER A 335 13.93 -4.71 10.24
CA SER A 335 14.97 -3.72 9.99
C SER A 335 14.46 -2.32 10.24
N GLN A 336 13.40 -1.90 9.54
CA GLN A 336 12.82 -0.56 9.67
C GLN A 336 11.31 -0.64 9.89
N ILE A 337 10.80 0.19 10.79
CA ILE A 337 9.37 0.53 10.88
C ILE A 337 9.23 1.98 10.43
N ILE A 338 8.44 2.20 9.38
CA ILE A 338 8.29 3.49 8.71
C ILE A 338 6.81 3.87 8.75
N LEU A 339 6.53 4.94 9.49
CA LEU A 339 5.18 5.38 9.84
C LEU A 339 4.93 6.70 9.08
N ALA A 340 4.24 6.60 7.95
CA ALA A 340 3.96 7.75 7.09
C ALA A 340 2.62 8.38 7.47
N ALA A 341 2.66 9.63 7.95
CA ALA A 341 1.52 10.42 8.37
C ALA A 341 0.51 9.61 9.23
N PRO A 342 0.93 8.99 10.35
CA PRO A 342 0.05 8.09 11.09
C PRO A 342 -1.20 8.79 11.60
N ASP A 343 -2.34 8.31 11.11
CA ASP A 343 -3.66 8.66 11.62
C ASP A 343 -3.97 7.81 12.85
N VAL A 344 -3.16 7.99 13.89
CA VAL A 344 -3.29 7.35 15.21
C VAL A 344 -3.38 8.44 16.26
N ASP A 345 -4.21 8.23 17.27
CA ASP A 345 -4.31 9.14 18.41
C ASP A 345 -2.92 9.32 19.04
N ARG A 346 -2.54 10.56 19.33
CA ARG A 346 -1.17 10.88 19.77
C ARG A 346 -0.79 10.16 21.06
N ASP A 347 -1.69 10.09 22.04
CA ASP A 347 -1.43 9.45 23.32
C ASP A 347 -1.38 7.93 23.17
N ASN A 348 -2.29 7.36 22.38
CA ASN A 348 -2.27 5.94 22.04
C ASN A 348 -0.99 5.56 21.28
N PHE A 349 -0.54 6.39 20.34
CA PHE A 349 0.70 6.18 19.62
C PHE A 349 1.89 6.18 20.57
N GLU A 350 1.98 7.13 21.50
CA GLU A 350 3.04 7.16 22.49
C GLU A 350 3.08 5.89 23.36
N ASN A 351 1.92 5.37 23.77
CA ASN A 351 1.83 4.13 24.52
C ASN A 351 2.35 2.94 23.69
N ILE A 352 1.87 2.78 22.46
CA ILE A 352 2.32 1.68 21.60
C ILE A 352 3.80 1.82 21.23
N ALA A 353 4.30 3.03 20.99
CA ALA A 353 5.71 3.30 20.69
C ALA A 353 6.63 2.80 21.81
N LYS A 354 6.25 2.98 23.08
CA LYS A 354 6.98 2.43 24.24
C LYS A 354 6.98 0.90 24.22
N GLU A 355 5.84 0.28 23.89
CA GLU A 355 5.67 -1.17 23.87
C GLU A 355 6.43 -1.85 22.72
N ILE A 356 6.58 -1.19 21.56
CA ILE A 356 7.34 -1.71 20.40
C ILE A 356 8.83 -1.34 20.44
N SER A 357 9.30 -0.69 21.50
CA SER A 357 10.70 -0.29 21.62
C SER A 357 11.64 -1.51 21.51
N GLY A 358 12.69 -1.37 20.70
CA GLY A 358 13.63 -2.45 20.40
C GLY A 358 13.02 -3.65 19.65
N LEU A 359 11.88 -3.47 18.98
CA LEU A 359 11.34 -4.46 18.03
C LEU A 359 12.07 -4.43 16.68
N ALA A 360 12.53 -3.25 16.27
CA ALA A 360 13.20 -3.02 14.99
C ALA A 360 14.56 -2.35 15.18
N ASN A 361 15.44 -2.43 14.17
CA ASN A 361 16.70 -1.68 14.18
C ASN A 361 16.46 -0.16 14.16
N GLY A 362 15.31 0.28 13.67
CA GLY A 362 14.91 1.67 13.74
C GLY A 362 13.45 1.93 13.42
N ILE A 363 12.90 2.98 14.01
CA ILE A 363 11.55 3.49 13.77
C ILE A 363 11.67 4.93 13.23
N THR A 364 10.97 5.23 12.15
CA THR A 364 10.93 6.57 11.55
C THR A 364 9.47 7.01 11.39
N LEU A 365 9.17 8.21 11.86
CA LEU A 365 7.88 8.88 11.76
C LEU A 365 7.99 10.04 10.78
N TYR A 366 7.29 9.96 9.64
CA TYR A 366 7.11 11.10 8.75
C TYR A 366 5.81 11.83 9.12
N ALA A 367 5.92 13.08 9.54
CA ALA A 367 4.80 13.93 9.97
C ALA A 367 4.65 15.14 9.03
N ALA A 368 3.43 15.62 8.81
CA ALA A 368 3.18 16.78 7.95
C ALA A 368 2.02 17.64 8.47
N SER A 369 2.14 18.97 8.41
CA SER A 369 1.07 19.91 8.81
C SER A 369 0.01 20.12 7.71
N ASN A 370 0.39 19.94 6.45
CA ASN A 370 -0.46 20.13 5.26
C ASN A 370 -1.20 18.87 4.80
N ASP A 371 -1.11 17.77 5.54
CA ASP A 371 -1.78 16.52 5.19
C ASP A 371 -3.31 16.69 5.28
N PHE A 372 -3.98 16.68 4.14
CA PHE A 372 -5.44 16.88 4.05
C PHE A 372 -6.21 15.77 4.78
N ALA A 373 -5.73 14.53 4.71
CA ALA A 373 -6.36 13.40 5.36
C ALA A 373 -6.26 13.49 6.89
N LEU A 374 -5.10 13.87 7.41
CA LEU A 374 -4.93 14.11 8.84
C LEU A 374 -5.73 15.31 9.33
N ASN A 375 -5.79 16.40 8.57
CA ASN A 375 -6.64 17.54 8.90
C ASN A 375 -8.14 17.17 8.93
N ALA A 376 -8.60 16.32 8.00
CA ALA A 376 -9.95 15.78 8.02
C ALA A 376 -10.19 14.86 9.23
N SER A 377 -9.25 13.96 9.52
CA SER A 377 -9.29 13.08 10.71
C SER A 377 -9.33 13.86 12.02
N ARG A 378 -8.49 14.89 12.18
CA ARG A 378 -8.46 15.74 13.37
C ARG A 378 -9.80 16.43 13.61
N ARG A 379 -10.41 16.96 12.54
CA ARG A 379 -11.76 17.56 12.60
C ARG A 379 -12.82 16.53 12.99
N PHE A 380 -12.73 15.32 12.44
CA PHE A 380 -13.63 14.21 12.80
C PHE A 380 -13.50 13.82 14.28
N HIS A 381 -12.28 13.81 14.83
CA HIS A 381 -11.99 13.48 16.23
C HIS A 381 -12.08 14.69 17.19
N GLY A 382 -12.86 15.73 16.85
CA GLY A 382 -13.10 16.85 17.77
C GLY A 382 -11.87 17.70 18.08
N GLY A 383 -10.84 17.70 17.21
CA GLY A 383 -9.62 18.49 17.38
C GLY A 383 -8.45 17.73 18.02
N VAL A 384 -8.61 16.46 18.38
CA VAL A 384 -7.55 15.66 19.01
C VAL A 384 -6.37 15.46 18.05
N PRO A 385 -5.13 15.86 18.42
CA PRO A 385 -3.96 15.72 17.55
C PRO A 385 -3.67 14.26 17.17
N ARG A 386 -3.28 14.04 15.92
CA ARG A 386 -2.79 12.74 15.44
C ARG A 386 -1.26 12.65 15.57
N ALA A 387 -0.73 11.45 15.60
CA ALA A 387 0.71 11.22 15.68
C ALA A 387 1.47 11.76 14.45
N GLY A 388 0.84 11.75 13.27
CA GLY A 388 1.40 12.32 12.04
C GLY A 388 1.22 13.83 11.88
N ASP A 389 0.52 14.50 12.81
CA ASP A 389 0.28 15.94 12.74
C ASP A 389 1.49 16.75 13.21
N VAL A 390 1.72 17.89 12.57
CA VAL A 390 2.69 18.91 12.98
C VAL A 390 1.94 20.18 13.41
N PRO A 391 1.56 20.32 14.70
CA PRO A 391 0.98 21.55 15.24
C PRO A 391 2.02 22.68 15.34
N THR A 392 1.59 23.86 15.78
CA THR A 392 2.44 25.06 15.94
C THR A 392 3.63 24.85 16.87
N GLU A 393 3.51 23.94 17.84
CA GLU A 393 4.55 23.59 18.80
C GLU A 393 5.59 22.61 18.23
N GLY A 394 5.35 22.07 17.03
CA GLY A 394 6.20 21.07 16.37
C GLY A 394 5.61 19.65 16.39
N PRO A 395 6.26 18.70 15.68
CA PRO A 395 5.79 17.32 15.58
C PRO A 395 5.89 16.57 16.93
N LEU A 396 5.27 15.40 17.00
CA LEU A 396 5.46 14.47 18.12
C LEU A 396 6.91 13.95 18.11
N VAL A 397 7.66 14.16 19.20
CA VAL A 397 9.04 13.67 19.35
C VAL A 397 9.09 12.64 20.48
N LEU A 398 9.56 11.43 20.18
CA LEU A 398 9.65 10.33 21.13
C LEU A 398 11.04 9.68 21.12
N PRO A 399 11.58 9.26 22.28
CA PRO A 399 12.85 8.54 22.34
C PRO A 399 12.86 7.28 21.47
N GLY A 400 13.92 7.11 20.66
CA GLY A 400 14.08 5.94 19.80
C GLY A 400 13.29 5.99 18.47
N ILE A 401 12.59 7.11 18.20
CA ILE A 401 11.88 7.33 16.94
C ILE A 401 12.48 8.56 16.24
N ASP A 402 12.99 8.37 15.02
CA ASP A 402 13.40 9.50 14.19
C ASP A 402 12.15 10.17 13.63
N THR A 403 11.86 11.38 14.12
CA THR A 403 10.71 12.17 13.64
C THR A 403 11.15 13.14 12.58
N ILE A 404 10.56 13.06 11.39
CA ILE A 404 10.88 13.89 10.23
C ILE A 404 9.63 14.67 9.82
N ASP A 405 9.66 15.98 10.03
CA ASP A 405 8.66 16.90 9.50
C ASP A 405 8.89 17.08 7.99
N VAL A 406 7.95 16.56 7.21
CA VAL A 406 7.93 16.60 5.76
C VAL A 406 6.93 17.61 5.23
N THR A 407 6.45 18.55 6.05
CA THR A 407 5.55 19.64 5.62
C THR A 407 6.05 20.32 4.33
N ALA A 408 7.36 20.57 4.23
CA ALA A 408 7.96 21.26 3.08
C ALA A 408 8.03 20.42 1.79
N VAL A 409 7.80 19.11 1.86
CA VAL A 409 7.86 18.17 0.72
C VAL A 409 6.60 17.30 0.57
N SER A 410 5.64 17.42 1.50
CA SER A 410 4.40 16.63 1.64
C SER A 410 4.61 15.11 1.86
N THR A 411 3.59 14.46 2.43
CA THR A 411 3.43 12.99 2.46
C THR A 411 2.60 12.45 1.31
N ASP A 412 2.11 13.29 0.39
CA ASP A 412 1.20 12.90 -0.70
C ASP A 412 1.75 11.76 -1.58
N SER A 413 3.08 11.58 -1.65
CA SER A 413 3.73 10.41 -2.26
C SER A 413 3.23 9.06 -1.76
N PHE A 414 2.78 8.99 -0.50
CA PHE A 414 2.24 7.78 0.12
C PHE A 414 0.70 7.70 0.04
N GLY A 415 0.03 8.80 -0.32
CA GLY A 415 -1.43 8.94 -0.40
C GLY A 415 -2.04 8.74 -1.79
N LEU A 416 -3.35 8.96 -1.89
CA LEU A 416 -4.14 8.86 -3.13
C LEU A 416 -4.33 10.21 -3.84
N ASN A 417 -3.82 11.32 -3.29
CA ASN A 417 -4.02 12.64 -3.88
C ASN A 417 -3.05 12.89 -5.04
N HIS A 418 -3.64 13.25 -6.19
CA HIS A 418 -3.01 13.38 -7.51
C HIS A 418 -2.31 14.72 -7.78
N SER A 419 -1.74 15.39 -6.78
CA SER A 419 -1.11 16.70 -6.98
C SER A 419 0.20 16.86 -6.23
N GLY A 420 1.31 16.62 -6.91
CA GLY A 420 2.65 16.95 -6.42
C GLY A 420 3.74 16.56 -7.40
N TYR A 421 3.81 17.25 -8.55
CA TYR A 421 4.67 16.89 -9.68
C TYR A 421 6.17 17.22 -9.50
N ALA A 422 6.58 17.94 -8.46
CA ALA A 422 7.97 18.43 -8.36
C ALA A 422 8.69 18.20 -7.01
N GLU A 423 7.97 17.94 -5.92
CA GLU A 423 8.54 18.09 -4.56
C GLU A 423 8.85 16.75 -3.86
N ASN A 424 8.51 15.63 -4.48
CA ASN A 424 8.43 14.33 -3.83
C ASN A 424 9.67 13.42 -3.96
N ASN A 425 10.66 13.76 -4.79
CA ASN A 425 11.85 12.93 -4.98
C ASN A 425 12.72 12.84 -3.72
N ALA A 426 12.71 13.89 -2.87
CA ALA A 426 13.51 13.92 -1.65
C ALA A 426 13.08 12.85 -0.64
N LEU A 427 11.77 12.67 -0.46
CA LEU A 427 11.20 11.69 0.45
C LEU A 427 11.42 10.25 -0.03
N ILE A 428 11.25 10.00 -1.34
CA ILE A 428 11.56 8.70 -1.94
C ILE A 428 13.06 8.38 -1.82
N ASN A 429 13.93 9.36 -2.01
CA ASN A 429 15.37 9.19 -1.81
C ASN A 429 15.71 8.88 -0.35
N ASP A 430 15.12 9.58 0.62
CA ASP A 430 15.29 9.26 2.05
C ASP A 430 14.83 7.83 2.36
N LEU A 431 13.65 7.44 1.86
CA LEU A 431 13.11 6.09 2.00
C LEU A 431 14.07 5.03 1.43
N GLN A 432 14.63 5.28 0.24
CA GLN A 432 15.60 4.39 -0.40
C GLN A 432 16.84 4.22 0.46
N LEU A 433 17.43 5.32 0.91
CA LEU A 433 18.63 5.28 1.74
C LEU A 433 18.36 4.63 3.09
N LEU A 434 17.23 4.94 3.73
CA LEU A 434 16.80 4.36 4.99
C LEU A 434 16.63 2.84 4.90
N ILE A 435 15.95 2.35 3.87
CA ILE A 435 15.74 0.91 3.66
C ILE A 435 17.06 0.22 3.30
N GLN A 436 17.90 0.85 2.47
CA GLN A 436 19.15 0.25 2.01
C GLN A 436 20.21 0.17 3.12
N THR A 437 20.36 1.23 3.92
CA THR A 437 21.48 1.42 4.85
C THR A 437 21.08 1.31 6.32
N GLY A 438 19.84 1.68 6.66
CA GLY A 438 19.42 1.87 8.05
C GLY A 438 20.16 3.00 8.77
N GLU A 439 20.85 3.89 8.06
CA GLU A 439 21.73 4.90 8.65
C GLU A 439 20.95 5.96 9.45
N ARG A 440 21.47 6.23 10.65
CA ARG A 440 20.91 7.16 11.64
C ARG A 440 22.03 7.98 12.30
N PRO A 441 21.77 9.22 12.72
CA PRO A 441 20.51 9.95 12.58
C PRO A 441 20.23 10.42 11.11
N PRO A 442 19.00 10.87 10.78
CA PRO A 442 18.57 11.20 9.42
C PRO A 442 19.47 12.12 8.60
N GLU A 443 20.10 13.12 9.21
CA GLU A 443 21.02 14.06 8.55
C GLU A 443 22.30 13.40 8.02
N LYS A 444 22.67 12.21 8.54
CA LYS A 444 23.82 11.46 8.00
C LYS A 444 23.53 10.84 6.64
N ARG A 445 22.31 10.34 6.45
CA ARG A 445 21.89 9.74 5.18
C ARG A 445 21.36 10.76 4.19
N VAL A 446 20.66 11.80 4.66
CA VAL A 446 20.16 12.90 3.82
C VAL A 446 20.71 14.21 4.38
N PRO A 447 21.86 14.70 3.88
CA PRO A 447 22.51 15.93 4.39
C PRO A 447 21.68 17.21 4.28
N LEU A 448 20.59 17.18 3.50
CA LEU A 448 19.65 18.29 3.38
C LEU A 448 18.77 18.45 4.63
N LEU A 449 18.56 17.39 5.41
CA LEU A 449 17.69 17.44 6.59
C LEU A 449 18.28 18.33 7.68
N GLU A 450 17.50 19.31 8.12
CA GLU A 450 17.84 20.18 9.23
C GLU A 450 17.46 19.49 10.54
N LYS A 451 18.42 19.35 11.46
CA LYS A 451 18.17 18.91 12.82
C LYS A 451 17.66 20.07 13.68
N VAL A 452 16.55 19.86 14.39
CA VAL A 452 15.93 20.84 15.29
C VAL A 452 15.83 20.26 16.70
N GLY A 453 16.50 20.90 17.67
CA GLY A 453 16.46 20.48 19.07
C GLY A 453 15.28 21.08 19.82
N THR A 454 14.60 20.27 20.63
CA THR A 454 13.50 20.68 21.52
C THR A 454 13.70 20.12 22.94
N PRO A 455 12.97 20.60 23.95
CA PRO A 455 13.00 19.98 25.29
C PRO A 455 12.60 18.50 25.31
N ALA A 456 11.80 18.05 24.34
CA ALA A 456 11.36 16.65 24.22
C ALA A 456 12.36 15.76 23.45
N GLY A 457 13.39 16.36 22.84
CA GLY A 457 14.36 15.68 21.99
C GLY A 457 14.55 16.37 20.65
N ASP A 458 15.32 15.73 19.78
CA ASP A 458 15.60 16.23 18.44
C ASP A 458 14.58 15.69 17.43
N TYR A 459 14.19 16.51 16.46
CA TYR A 459 13.52 16.08 15.24
C TYR A 459 14.23 16.63 14.01
N TRP A 460 13.85 16.18 12.82
CA TRP A 460 14.41 16.63 11.55
C TRP A 460 13.34 17.22 10.67
N ARG A 461 13.73 18.11 9.75
CA ARG A 461 12.81 18.65 8.76
C ARG A 461 13.51 18.91 7.44
N TYR A 462 12.74 18.88 6.37
CA TYR A 462 13.21 19.46 5.11
C TYR A 462 13.22 20.99 5.21
N PRO A 463 14.25 21.66 4.67
CA PRO A 463 14.28 23.11 4.64
C PRO A 463 13.13 23.62 3.77
N ALA A 464 12.53 24.74 4.17
CA ALA A 464 11.55 25.41 3.33
C ALA A 464 12.20 25.84 2.00
N GLN A 465 11.51 25.61 0.88
CA GLN A 465 11.97 26.11 -0.41
C GLN A 465 11.98 27.65 -0.37
N ARG A 466 13.13 28.24 -0.72
CA ARG A 466 13.32 29.70 -0.76
C ARG A 466 12.84 30.29 -2.06
#